data_AF-A0A2T3N9K1-F1
#
_entry.id   AF-A0A2T3N9K1-F1
#
_cell.length_a   1.000
_cell.length_b   1.000
_cell.length_c   1.000
_cell.angle_alpha   90.00
_cell.angle_beta   90.00
_cell.angle_gamma   90.00
#
_symmetry.space_group_name_H-M   'P 1'
#
loop_
_entity.id
_entity.type
_entity.pdbx_description
1 polymer ?
#
loop_
_entity_poly.entity_id
_entity_poly.type
_entity_poly.pdbx_seq_one_letter_code
_entity_poly.pdbx_strand_id
1 'polypeptide(L)' 'MNFTYLIEGTLFGLIVLLLGLAGGSFFTMATAKPTNENSLVESRIEFGFYGVASLVFAGLLTGILS' A
#
# COMPACT_ATOMS: atom_id res chain seq x y z
N MET A 1 26.70 11.19 9.67
CA MET A 1 25.87 10.03 9.33
C MET A 1 26.14 9.69 7.88
N ASN A 2 26.49 8.44 7.56
CA ASN A 2 26.83 8.05 6.18
C ASN A 2 25.57 8.17 5.30
N PHE A 3 25.69 8.81 4.14
CA PHE A 3 24.54 9.13 3.26
C PHE A 3 23.80 7.86 2.82
N THR A 4 24.52 6.74 2.72
CA THR A 4 24.00 5.40 2.46
C THR A 4 22.96 4.96 3.50
N TYR A 5 23.24 5.10 4.80
CA TYR A 5 22.30 4.68 5.85
C TYR A 5 21.03 5.53 5.89
N LEU A 6 21.12 6.80 5.46
CA LEU A 6 19.94 7.67 5.33
C LEU A 6 19.02 7.18 4.20
N ILE A 7 19.60 6.78 3.07
CA ILE A 7 18.86 6.25 1.92
C ILE A 7 18.22 4.90 2.28
N GLU A 8 18.97 3.98 2.86
CA GLU A 8 18.47 2.66 3.29
C GLU A 8 17.33 2.79 4.30
N GLY A 9 17.49 3.66 5.30
CA GLY A 9 16.43 3.92 6.30
C GLY A 9 15.18 4.54 5.68
N THR A 10 15.35 5.44 4.70
CA THR A 10 14.21 6.05 3.98
C THR A 10 13.47 5.02 3.14
N LEU A 11 14.19 4.18 2.40
CA LEU A 11 13.61 3.09 1.60
C LEU A 11 12.87 2.08 2.48
N PHE A 12 13.45 1.70 3.61
CA PHE A 12 12.78 0.83 4.58
C PHE A 12 11.49 1.46 5.12
N GLY A 13 11.52 2.74 5.50
CA GLY A 13 10.34 3.46 5.94
C GLY A 13 9.23 3.51 4.89
N LEU A 14 9.58 3.72 3.62
CA LEU A 14 8.63 3.70 2.50
C LEU A 14 8.02 2.31 2.28
N ILE A 15 8.80 1.24 2.41
CA ILE A 15 8.29 -0.13 2.32
C ILE A 15 7.26 -0.40 3.42
N VAL A 16 7.58 -0.05 4.67
CA VAL A 16 6.66 -0.23 5.80
C VAL A 16 5.37 0.57 5.60
N LEU A 17 5.48 1.81 5.11
CA LEU A 17 4.33 2.65 4.78
C LEU A 17 3.43 1.99 3.72
N LEU A 18 4.01 1.47 2.64
CA LEU A 18 3.29 0.80 1.56
C LEU A 18 2.61 -0.50 2.03
N LEU A 19 3.26 -1.27 2.91
CA LEU A 19 2.64 -2.44 3.53
C LEU A 19 1.45 -2.07 4.41
N GLY A 20 1.57 -0.98 5.18
CA GLY A 20 0.46 -0.45 5.97
C GLY A 20 -0.71 0.02 5.11
N LEU A 21 -0.44 0.72 4.01
CA LEU A 21 -1.44 1.16 3.04
C LEU A 21 -2.12 -0.03 2.33
N ALA A 22 -1.36 -1.07 1.98
CA ALA A 22 -1.91 -2.30 1.45
C ALA A 22 -2.86 -2.97 2.46
N GLY A 23 -2.45 -3.11 3.71
CA GLY A 23 -3.29 -3.66 4.77
C GLY A 23 -4.57 -2.86 4.99
N GLY A 24 -4.45 -1.53 5.08
CA GLY A 24 -5.58 -0.62 5.28
C GLY A 24 -6.58 -0.67 4.12
N SER A 25 -6.11 -0.65 2.88
CA SER A 25 -6.97 -0.73 1.69
C SER A 25 -7.70 -2.07 1.58
N PHE A 26 -7.04 -3.21 1.84
CA PHE A 26 -7.74 -4.50 1.89
C PHE A 26 -8.75 -4.59 3.04
N PHE A 27 -8.44 -4.00 4.19
CA PHE A 27 -9.40 -3.91 5.30
C PHE A 27 -10.62 -3.06 4.91
N THR A 28 -10.41 -1.89 4.29
CA THR A 28 -11.50 -1.04 3.81
C THR A 28 -12.32 -1.74 2.72
N MET A 29 -11.68 -2.45 1.79
CA MET A 29 -12.36 -3.30 0.80
C MET A 29 -13.26 -4.35 1.48
N ALA A 30 -12.74 -5.06 2.48
CA ALA A 30 -13.49 -6.11 3.18
C ALA A 30 -14.65 -5.56 4.03
N THR A 31 -14.49 -4.37 4.58
CA THR A 31 -15.47 -3.74 5.48
C THR A 31 -16.34 -2.68 4.81
N ALA A 32 -16.15 -2.42 3.51
CA ALA A 32 -16.91 -1.46 2.74
C ALA A 32 -18.40 -1.74 2.87
N LYS A 33 -19.14 -0.70 3.25
CA LYS A 33 -20.60 -0.70 3.37
C LYS A 33 -21.20 -0.05 2.11
N PRO A 34 -22.42 -0.43 1.73
CA PRO A 34 -23.13 0.26 0.66
C PRO A 34 -23.42 1.70 1.09
N THR A 35 -22.90 2.65 0.31
CA THR A 35 -23.26 4.06 0.37
C THR A 35 -24.17 4.39 -0.80
N ASN A 36 -25.08 5.36 -0.62
CA ASN A 36 -26.09 5.72 -1.62
C ASN A 36 -25.51 6.29 -2.93
N GLU A 37 -24.21 6.60 -2.97
CA GLU A 37 -23.56 7.31 -4.07
C GLU A 37 -22.68 6.42 -4.96
N ASN A 38 -22.20 5.27 -4.48
CA ASN A 38 -21.33 4.37 -5.26
C ASN A 38 -21.75 2.90 -5.10
N SER A 39 -21.61 2.14 -6.17
CA SER A 39 -21.75 0.69 -6.16
C SER A 39 -20.75 0.07 -5.16
N LEU A 40 -21.26 -0.79 -4.26
CA LEU A 40 -20.45 -1.58 -3.32
C LEU A 40 -19.31 -2.34 -4.03
N VAL A 41 -19.57 -2.80 -5.25
CA VAL A 41 -18.63 -3.56 -6.06
C VAL A 41 -17.52 -2.66 -6.58
N GLU A 42 -17.86 -1.46 -7.03
CA GLU A 42 -16.91 -0.47 -7.55
C GLU A 42 -15.94 -0.01 -6.46
N SER A 43 -16.46 0.35 -5.29
CA SER A 43 -15.63 0.74 -4.14
C SER A 43 -14.70 -0.39 -3.69
N ARG A 44 -15.19 -1.63 -3.67
CA ARG A 44 -14.34 -2.79 -3.36
C ARG A 44 -13.22 -2.95 -4.38
N ILE A 45 -13.52 -2.91 -5.67
CA ILE A 45 -12.51 -3.04 -6.73
C ILE A 45 -11.45 -1.95 -6.62
N GLU A 46 -11.87 -0.71 -6.37
CA GLU A 46 -10.97 0.43 -6.21
C GLU A 46 -9.99 0.22 -5.04
N PHE A 47 -10.50 -0.11 -3.84
CA PHE A 47 -9.64 -0.38 -2.69
C PHE A 47 -8.75 -1.61 -2.88
N GLY A 48 -9.23 -2.66 -3.57
CA GLY A 48 -8.41 -3.81 -3.94
C GLY A 48 -7.26 -3.44 -4.87
N PHE A 49 -7.51 -2.59 -5.87
CA PHE A 49 -6.49 -2.10 -6.77
C PHE A 49 -5.42 -1.29 -6.03
N TYR A 50 -5.81 -0.38 -5.13
CA TYR A 50 -4.86 0.38 -4.31
C TYR A 50 -4.03 -0.53 -3.40
N GLY A 51 -4.62 -1.58 -2.84
CA GLY A 51 -3.89 -2.54 -2.01
C GLY A 51 -2.85 -3.31 -2.79
N VAL A 52 -3.21 -3.83 -3.96
CA VAL A 52 -2.28 -4.54 -4.85
C VAL A 52 -1.18 -3.61 -5.36
N ALA A 53 -1.52 -2.39 -5.78
CA ALA A 53 -0.53 -1.41 -6.23
C ALA A 53 0.51 -1.10 -5.13
N SER A 54 0.03 -0.92 -3.89
CA SER A 54 0.91 -0.69 -2.74
C SER A 54 1.88 -1.86 -2.50
N LEU A 55 1.41 -3.11 -2.63
CA LEU A 55 2.28 -4.29 -2.54
C LEU A 55 3.30 -4.38 -3.67
N VAL A 56 2.92 -4.06 -4.90
CA VAL A 56 3.84 -4.05 -6.04
C VAL A 56 4.96 -3.04 -5.81
N PHE A 57 4.64 -1.82 -5.38
CA PHE A 57 5.66 -0.81 -5.07
C PHE A 57 6.54 -1.22 -3.88
N ALA A 58 5.97 -1.82 -2.83
CA ALA A 58 6.76 -2.33 -1.72
C ALA A 58 7.76 -3.42 -2.17
N GLY A 59 7.32 -4.32 -3.05
CA GLY A 59 8.18 -5.34 -3.65
C GLY A 59 9.32 -4.75 -4.49
N LEU A 60 9.01 -3.75 -5.34
CA LEU A 60 10.02 -3.05 -6.14
C LEU A 60 11.06 -2.34 -5.25
N LEU A 61 10.63 -1.64 -4.21
CA LEU A 61 11.54 -0.97 -3.28
C LEU A 61 12.39 -1.97 -2.48
N THR A 62 11.82 -3.12 -2.13
CA THR A 62 12.57 -4.21 -1.47
C THR A 62 13.66 -4.75 -2.38
N GLY A 63 13.38 -4.91 -3.68
CA GLY A 63 14.38 -5.31 -4.68
C GLY A 63 15.51 -4.29 -4.88
N ILE A 64 15.30 -3.02 -4.57
CA ILE A 64 16.35 -1.98 -4.62
C ILE A 64 17.27 -2.03 -3.40
N LEU A 65 16.79 -2.52 -2.25
CA LEU A 65 17.59 -2.70 -1.03
C LEU A 65 18.42 -3.99 -1.02
N SER A 66 18.15 -4.90 -1.95
CA SER A 66 18.75 -6.23 -2.07
C SER A 66 20.14 -6.23 -2.70
#